data_AF-A0A2W6XSH6-F1
#
_entry.id   AF-A0A2W6XSH6-F1
#
_cell.length_a   1.000
_cell.length_b   1.000
_cell.length_c   1.000
_cell.angle_alpha   90.00
_cell.angle_beta   90.00
_cell.angle_gamma   90.00
#
_symmetry.space_group_name_H-M   'P 1'
#
loop_
_entity.id
_entity.type
_entity.pdbx_description
1 polymer ?
#
loop_
_entity_poly.entity_id
_entity_poly.type
_entity_poly.pdbx_seq_one_letter_code
_entity_poly.pdbx_strand_id
1 'polypeptide(L)' 'IETAKINSEGASRIIATKTNISVATVNAESASSVSLSVSKELTASASSMAKIRYKTLSGIKFSASRDSGGTIDSI' A
#
# COMPACT_ATOMS: atom_id res chain seq x y z
N ILE A 1 11.90 -2.38 10.04
CA ILE A 1 11.16 -1.12 10.23
C ILE A 1 9.87 -1.47 10.95
N GLU A 2 9.60 -0.85 12.09
CA GLU A 2 8.37 -1.16 12.82
C GLU A 2 7.16 -0.56 12.09
N THR A 3 7.25 0.72 11.71
CA THR A 3 6.16 1.45 11.06
C THR A 3 6.66 2.16 9.79
N ALA A 4 5.90 2.06 8.69
CA ALA A 4 6.17 2.77 7.44
C ALA A 4 4.99 3.65 7.04
N LYS A 5 5.29 4.89 6.62
CA LYS A 5 4.33 5.79 5.97
C LYS A 5 4.78 6.02 4.53
N ILE A 6 3.95 5.66 3.56
CA ILE A 6 4.24 5.76 2.14
C ILE A 6 3.19 6.68 1.52
N ASN A 7 3.64 7.80 0.96
CA ASN A 7 2.81 8.68 0.13
C ASN A 7 3.34 8.62 -1.30
N SER A 8 2.46 8.38 -2.26
CA SER A 8 2.82 8.18 -3.66
C SER A 8 1.88 8.97 -4.55
N GLU A 9 2.43 9.91 -5.31
CA GLU A 9 1.67 10.86 -6.15
C GLU A 9 2.21 10.86 -7.58
N GLY A 10 1.43 11.41 -8.52
CA GLY A 10 1.81 11.48 -9.94
C GLY A 10 1.99 10.10 -10.58
N ALA A 11 2.95 9.96 -11.49
CA ALA A 11 3.28 8.70 -12.16
C ALA A 11 4.47 7.99 -11.48
N SER A 12 4.41 7.84 -10.15
CA SER A 12 5.50 7.29 -9.34
C SER A 12 5.38 5.77 -9.13
N ARG A 13 6.51 5.09 -8.90
CA ARG A 13 6.55 3.65 -8.56
C ARG A 13 7.42 3.38 -7.34
N ILE A 14 6.81 2.83 -6.28
CA ILE A 14 7.47 2.47 -5.02
C ILE A 14 7.44 0.96 -4.83
N ILE A 15 8.60 0.37 -4.49
CA ILE A 15 8.75 -1.07 -4.24
C ILE A 15 9.42 -1.29 -2.88
N ALA A 16 8.67 -1.83 -1.93
CA ALA A 16 9.07 -2.12 -0.55
C ALA A 16 8.77 -3.58 -0.15
N THR A 17 8.77 -4.50 -1.11
CA THR A 17 8.43 -5.93 -0.88
C THR A 17 9.53 -6.73 -0.18
N LYS A 18 10.77 -6.22 -0.15
CA LYS A 18 11.90 -6.86 0.55
C LYS A 18 12.17 -6.25 1.93
N THR A 19 11.35 -5.29 2.34
CA THR A 19 11.49 -4.59 3.61
C THR A 19 10.63 -5.26 4.66
N ASN A 20 11.20 -5.52 5.85
CA ASN A 20 10.42 -6.02 6.97
C ASN A 20 9.67 -4.84 7.62
N ILE A 21 8.40 -4.67 7.24
CA ILE A 21 7.47 -3.65 7.74
C ILE A 21 6.42 -4.35 8.60
N SER A 22 6.27 -3.93 9.87
CA SER A 22 5.20 -4.48 10.72
C SER A 22 3.87 -3.77 10.48
N VAL A 23 3.89 -2.44 10.51
CA VAL A 23 2.72 -1.58 10.34
C VAL A 23 2.95 -0.63 9.17
N ALA A 24 1.98 -0.51 8.27
CA ALA A 24 2.06 0.38 7.11
C ALA A 24 0.82 1.27 6.97
N THR A 25 1.06 2.54 6.69
CA THR A 25 0.05 3.47 6.17
C THR A 25 0.46 3.88 4.75
N VAL A 26 -0.38 3.60 3.77
CA VAL A 26 -0.09 3.84 2.36
C VAL A 26 -1.17 4.73 1.76
N ASN A 27 -0.79 5.88 1.23
CA ASN A 27 -1.64 6.74 0.44
C ASN A 27 -1.08 6.81 -0.97
N ALA A 28 -1.86 6.39 -1.96
CA ALA A 28 -1.46 6.43 -3.36
C ALA A 28 -2.53 7.14 -4.18
N GLU A 29 -2.10 8.10 -5.00
CA GLU A 29 -2.98 8.90 -5.85
C GLU A 29 -2.47 8.93 -7.29
N SER A 30 -3.30 9.43 -8.21
CA SER A 30 -3.00 9.54 -9.64
C SER A 30 -2.56 8.20 -10.25
N ALA A 31 -1.76 8.21 -11.31
CA ALA A 31 -1.26 6.99 -11.95
C ALA A 31 -0.14 6.26 -11.17
N SER A 32 -0.07 6.44 -9.85
CA SER A 32 1.05 5.92 -9.06
C SER A 32 0.87 4.46 -8.65
N SER A 33 1.98 3.78 -8.35
CA SER A 33 1.96 2.37 -7.94
C SER A 33 2.86 2.09 -6.74
N VAL A 34 2.31 1.43 -5.72
CA VAL A 34 3.03 0.98 -4.53
C VAL A 34 2.96 -0.54 -4.44
N SER A 35 4.07 -1.19 -4.14
CA SER A 35 4.11 -2.63 -3.85
C SER A 35 4.89 -2.87 -2.57
N LEU A 36 4.27 -3.45 -1.54
CA LEU A 36 4.88 -3.61 -0.21
C LEU A 36 4.63 -4.99 0.41
N SER A 37 5.40 -5.32 1.44
CA SER A 37 5.16 -6.49 2.30
C SER A 37 4.96 -6.04 3.74
N VAL A 38 3.93 -6.56 4.41
CA VAL A 38 3.51 -6.10 5.74
C VAL A 38 3.00 -7.27 6.60
N SER A 39 3.39 -7.29 7.87
CA SER A 39 3.22 -8.47 8.73
C SER A 39 2.24 -8.33 9.90
N LYS A 40 1.81 -7.11 10.29
CA LYS A 40 0.84 -6.90 11.39
C LYS A 40 -0.36 -6.06 11.01
N GLU A 41 -0.15 -4.92 10.36
CA GLU A 41 -1.24 -3.97 10.09
C GLU A 41 -0.99 -3.14 8.82
N LEU A 42 -2.05 -2.95 8.03
CA LEU A 42 -2.04 -2.13 6.83
C LEU A 42 -3.29 -1.24 6.78
N THR A 43 -3.06 0.07 6.70
CA THR A 43 -4.06 1.05 6.29
C THR A 43 -3.69 1.56 4.90
N ALA A 44 -4.55 1.35 3.90
CA ALA A 44 -4.27 1.69 2.52
C ALA A 44 -5.37 2.59 1.92
N SER A 45 -4.98 3.65 1.23
CA SER A 45 -5.88 4.53 0.48
C SER A 45 -5.37 4.67 -0.95
N ALA A 46 -6.19 4.30 -1.94
CA ALA A 46 -5.86 4.43 -3.35
C ALA A 46 -6.92 5.25 -4.08
N SER A 47 -6.51 6.28 -4.81
CA SER A 47 -7.39 7.14 -5.60
C SER A 47 -6.88 7.39 -7.02
N SER A 48 -7.74 7.87 -7.92
CA SER A 48 -7.37 8.41 -9.24
C SER A 48 -6.50 7.47 -10.10
N MET A 49 -6.90 6.20 -10.20
CA MET A 49 -6.19 5.10 -10.89
C MET A 49 -4.92 4.58 -10.21
N ALA A 50 -4.64 4.98 -8.97
CA ALA A 50 -3.48 4.49 -8.24
C ALA A 50 -3.61 3.00 -7.91
N LYS A 51 -2.46 2.32 -7.80
CA LYS A 51 -2.42 0.87 -7.56
C LYS A 51 -1.55 0.55 -6.34
N ILE A 52 -2.17 0.05 -5.28
CA ILE A 52 -1.46 -0.50 -4.12
C ILE A 52 -1.52 -2.02 -4.20
N ARG A 53 -0.36 -2.67 -4.13
CA ARG A 53 -0.26 -4.13 -4.03
C ARG A 53 0.46 -4.51 -2.76
N TYR A 54 -0.12 -5.43 -1.99
CA TYR A 54 0.47 -5.82 -0.71
C TYR A 54 0.58 -7.32 -0.58
N LYS A 55 1.70 -7.75 0.01
CA LYS A 55 1.90 -9.13 0.44
C LYS A 55 1.85 -9.19 1.96
N THR A 56 1.19 -10.20 2.50
CA THR A 56 1.15 -10.46 3.94
C THR A 56 1.45 -11.91 4.27
N LEU A 57 1.98 -12.16 5.47
CA LEU A 57 2.42 -13.49 5.93
C LEU A 57 1.31 -14.25 6.67
N SER A 58 0.34 -13.58 7.29
CA SER A 58 -0.88 -14.16 7.88
C SER A 58 -1.84 -13.03 8.30
N GLY A 59 -3.09 -13.33 8.69
CA GLY A 59 -4.15 -12.37 9.02
C GLY A 59 -3.68 -11.11 9.75
N ILE A 60 -3.56 -10.01 8.99
CA ILE A 60 -3.24 -8.68 9.49
C ILE A 60 -4.51 -7.89 9.77
N LYS A 61 -4.39 -6.86 10.60
CA LYS A 61 -5.37 -5.78 10.60
C LYS A 61 -5.30 -5.05 9.26
N PHE A 62 -6.40 -5.02 8.52
CA PHE A 62 -6.46 -4.41 7.20
C PHE A 62 -7.59 -3.40 7.13
N SER A 63 -7.26 -2.17 6.76
CA SER A 63 -8.21 -1.10 6.46
C SER A 63 -7.89 -0.54 5.07
N ALA A 64 -8.92 -0.40 4.24
CA ALA A 64 -8.77 0.04 2.86
C ALA A 64 -9.83 1.07 2.47
N SER A 65 -9.38 2.12 1.80
CA SER A 65 -10.22 3.09 1.10
C SER A 65 -9.85 3.10 -0.39
N ARG A 66 -10.84 2.98 -1.26
CA ARG A 66 -10.66 3.01 -2.71
C ARG A 66 -11.60 4.05 -3.29
N ASP A 67 -11.06 4.91 -4.14
CA ASP A 67 -11.85 5.95 -4.81
C ASP A 67 -11.39 6.14 -6.26
N SER A 68 -12.25 6.68 -7.12
CA SER A 68 -11.91 7.16 -8.46
C SER A 68 -11.01 6.21 -9.28
N GLY A 69 -11.35 4.92 -9.27
CA GLY A 69 -10.63 3.87 -10.03
C GLY A 69 -9.31 3.38 -9.40
N GLY A 70 -8.99 3.80 -8.17
CA GLY A 70 -7.87 3.26 -7.41
C GLY A 70 -8.08 1.79 -7.02
N THR A 71 -7.01 0.97 -7.08
CA THR A 71 -7.06 -0.45 -6.73
C THR A 71 -6.12 -0.78 -5.57
N ILE A 72 -6.54 -1.73 -4.74
CA ILE A 72 -5.76 -2.25 -3.61
C ILE A 72 -5.91 -3.76 -3.63
N ASP A 73 -4.84 -4.46 -3.99
CA ASP A 73 -4.86 -5.88 -4.30
C ASP A 73 -3.80 -6.64 -3.48
N SER A 74 -4.15 -7.84 -3.00
CA SER A 74 -3.19 -8.74 -2.36
C SER A 74 -2.38 -9.52 -3.40
N ILE A 75 -1.09 -9.74 -3.16
CA ILE A 75 -0.17 -10.53 -4.02
C ILE A 75 0.67 -11.53 -3.23
#